data_AF-A0A0N0MPJ8-F1
#
_entry.id   AF-A0A0N0MPJ8-F1
#
_cell.length_a   1.000
_cell.length_b   1.000
_cell.length_c   1.000
_cell.angle_alpha   90.00
_cell.angle_beta   90.00
_cell.angle_gamma   90.00
#
_symmetry.space_group_name_H-M   'P 1'
#
loop_
_entity.id
_entity.type
_entity.pdbx_description
1 polymer ?
#
loop_
_entity_poly.entity_id
_entity_poly.type
_entity_poly.pdbx_seq_one_letter_code
_entity_poly.pdbx_strand_id
1 'polypeptide(L)'
;MTCWRRLRDWNEVGVWQRLHELLLSELRAADLLDFSRAAVYSSHIGAMKGGPATGPSLVDRGKGGSKHHLIVEAHGIPLAAITTGGNGNDVTQLIPLIQVVPPIRG
;
A
#
# COMPACT_ATOMS: atom_id res chain seq x y z
N MET A 1 -15.85 -10.48 20.08
CA MET A 1 -15.36 -9.78 18.87
C MET A 1 -13.83 -9.76 18.94
N THR A 2 -13.10 -10.21 17.90
CA THR A 2 -11.62 -10.08 17.91
C THR A 2 -11.19 -8.83 17.15
N CYS A 3 -10.06 -8.22 17.53
CA CYS A 3 -9.52 -7.04 16.82
C CYS A 3 -9.36 -7.30 15.32
N TRP A 4 -8.98 -8.52 14.92
CA TRP A 4 -8.85 -8.89 13.51
C TRP A 4 -10.16 -8.84 12.73
N ARG A 5 -11.28 -9.31 13.31
CA ARG A 5 -12.59 -9.24 12.64
C ARG A 5 -12.99 -7.79 12.42
N ARG A 6 -12.81 -6.94 13.44
CA ARG A 6 -13.10 -5.50 13.33
C ARG A 6 -12.24 -4.82 12.27
N LEU A 7 -10.94 -5.13 12.24
CA LEU A 7 -10.01 -4.61 11.24
C LEU A 7 -10.44 -5.00 9.82
N ARG A 8 -10.80 -6.27 9.61
CA ARG A 8 -11.31 -6.76 8.32
C ARG A 8 -12.61 -6.06 7.94
N ASP A 9 -13.58 -6.00 8.83
CA ASP A 9 -14.89 -5.40 8.55
C ASP A 9 -14.74 -3.89 8.22
N TRP A 10 -13.82 -3.18 8.90
CA TRP A 10 -13.46 -1.80 8.56
C TRP A 10 -12.79 -1.66 7.20
N ASN A 11 -11.92 -2.61 6.85
CA ASN A 11 -11.28 -2.63 5.55
C ASN A 11 -12.30 -2.89 4.43
N GLU A 12 -13.21 -3.85 4.63
CA GLU A 12 -14.27 -4.21 3.66
C GLU A 12 -15.21 -3.04 3.37
N VAL A 13 -15.55 -2.24 4.40
CA VAL A 13 -16.35 -1.03 4.19
C VAL A 13 -15.49 0.20 3.83
N GLY A 14 -14.17 0.06 3.68
CA GLY A 14 -13.29 1.14 3.21
C GLY A 14 -13.04 2.27 4.21
N VAL A 15 -13.10 2.02 5.51
CA VAL A 15 -12.78 3.02 6.55
C VAL A 15 -11.37 3.57 6.38
N TRP A 16 -10.39 2.69 6.19
CA TRP A 16 -8.99 3.07 6.07
C TRP A 16 -8.72 3.90 4.81
N GLN A 17 -9.31 3.50 3.68
CA GLN A 17 -9.20 4.24 2.43
C GLN A 17 -9.73 5.67 2.57
N ARG A 18 -10.93 5.82 3.15
CA ARG A 18 -11.54 7.13 3.39
C ARG A 18 -10.73 8.00 4.35
N LEU A 19 -10.18 7.41 5.41
CA LEU A 19 -9.31 8.13 6.34
C LEU A 19 -8.03 8.62 5.66
N HIS A 20 -7.40 7.77 4.84
CA HIS A 20 -6.19 8.11 4.10
C HIS A 20 -6.43 9.24 3.10
N GLU A 21 -7.50 9.16 2.30
CA GLU A 21 -7.88 10.23 1.35
C GLU A 21 -8.21 11.55 2.06
N LEU A 22 -8.90 11.49 3.21
CA LEU A 22 -9.17 12.68 4.02
C LEU A 22 -7.87 13.31 4.51
N LEU A 23 -6.96 12.52 5.08
CA LEU A 23 -5.66 13.04 5.55
C LEU A 23 -4.83 13.64 4.42
N LEU A 24 -4.79 13.01 3.25
CA LEU A 24 -4.12 13.59 2.08
C LEU A 24 -4.76 14.92 1.66
N SER A 25 -6.08 15.04 1.78
CA SER A 25 -6.78 16.27 1.42
C SER A 25 -6.49 17.41 2.39
N GLU A 26 -6.48 17.13 3.70
CA GLU A 26 -6.10 18.11 4.72
C GLU A 26 -4.65 18.57 4.55
N LEU A 27 -3.73 17.63 4.27
CA LEU A 27 -2.32 17.95 4.02
C LEU A 27 -2.14 18.80 2.76
N ARG A 28 -2.94 18.55 1.71
CA ARG A 28 -2.92 19.36 0.50
C ARG A 28 -3.43 20.77 0.76
N ALA A 29 -4.56 20.89 1.46
CA ALA A 29 -5.15 22.19 1.81
C ALA A 29 -4.23 23.03 2.71
N ALA A 30 -3.39 22.38 3.52
CA ALA A 30 -2.37 23.01 4.36
C ALA A 30 -1.03 23.29 3.65
N ASP A 31 -0.90 22.99 2.36
CA ASP A 31 0.35 23.12 1.57
C ASP A 31 1.54 22.33 2.15
N LEU A 32 1.26 21.15 2.72
CA LEU A 32 2.28 20.28 3.36
C LEU A 32 2.74 19.12 2.48
N LEU A 33 2.18 18.96 1.27
CA LEU A 33 2.57 17.92 0.32
C LEU A 33 3.58 18.45 -0.69
N ASP A 34 4.71 17.76 -0.86
CA ASP A 34 5.71 18.10 -1.86
C ASP A 34 5.76 17.06 -3.00
N PHE A 35 5.14 17.40 -4.12
CA PHE A 35 5.08 16.55 -5.32
C PHE A 35 6.30 16.68 -6.24
N SER A 36 7.38 17.36 -5.82
CA SER A 36 8.60 17.52 -6.64
C SER A 36 9.29 16.19 -6.95
N ARG A 37 9.11 15.19 -6.09
CA ARG A 37 9.61 13.83 -6.27
C ARG A 37 8.67 12.81 -5.64
N ALA A 38 8.70 11.61 -6.16
CA ALA A 38 8.10 10.44 -5.54
C ALA A 38 9.15 9.35 -5.38
N ALA A 39 9.11 8.62 -4.27
CA ALA A 39 9.91 7.43 -4.06
C ALA A 39 9.01 6.20 -4.00
N VAL A 40 9.48 5.12 -4.61
CA VAL A 40 8.79 3.83 -4.62
C VAL A 40 9.68 2.79 -3.97
N TYR A 41 9.12 1.99 -3.07
CA TYR A 41 9.81 0.88 -2.45
C TYR A 41 8.88 -0.29 -2.20
N SER A 42 9.45 -1.49 -2.06
CA SER A 42 8.71 -2.70 -1.72
C SER A 42 9.29 -3.38 -0.48
N SER A 43 8.43 -4.05 0.29
CA SER A 43 8.84 -4.85 1.44
C SER A 43 8.26 -6.26 1.33
N HIS A 44 9.08 -7.27 1.63
CA HIS A 44 8.66 -8.67 1.71
C HIS A 44 8.08 -8.98 3.07
N ILE A 45 6.95 -9.68 3.10
CA ILE A 45 6.32 -10.17 4.32
C ILE A 45 5.95 -11.65 4.19
N GLY A 46 6.05 -12.39 5.29
CA GLY A 46 5.57 -13.77 5.36
C GLY A 46 4.04 -13.83 5.35
N ALA A 47 3.48 -14.65 4.47
CA ALA A 47 2.03 -14.84 4.34
C ALA A 47 1.64 -16.21 4.90
N MET A 48 1.89 -16.43 6.20
CA MET A 48 1.76 -17.74 6.86
C MET A 48 0.37 -18.36 6.76
N LYS A 49 -0.68 -17.53 6.71
CA LYS A 49 -2.08 -17.98 6.59
C LYS A 49 -2.61 -17.92 5.15
N GLY A 50 -1.75 -17.60 4.18
CA GLY A 50 -2.15 -17.34 2.80
C GLY A 50 -3.04 -16.10 2.65
N GLY A 51 -3.63 -15.96 1.48
CA GLY A 51 -4.49 -14.85 1.09
C GLY A 51 -4.44 -14.63 -0.43
N PRO A 52 -5.32 -13.78 -0.99
CA PRO A 52 -5.41 -13.58 -2.44
C PRO A 52 -4.10 -13.11 -3.08
N ALA A 53 -3.29 -12.33 -2.36
CA ALA A 53 -2.00 -11.82 -2.81
C ALA A 53 -0.81 -12.61 -2.23
N THR A 54 -0.94 -13.93 -2.08
CA THR A 54 0.16 -14.81 -1.65
C THR A 54 0.83 -15.48 -2.84
N GLY A 55 2.15 -15.51 -2.87
CA GLY A 55 2.93 -16.23 -3.86
C GLY A 55 4.24 -16.77 -3.27
N PRO A 56 4.98 -17.61 -4.01
CA PRO A 56 6.26 -18.13 -3.55
C PRO A 56 7.25 -17.01 -3.26
N SER A 57 7.85 -16.99 -2.07
CA SER A 57 8.85 -15.99 -1.71
C SER A 57 10.20 -16.33 -2.35
N LEU A 58 10.72 -15.39 -3.14
CA LEU A 58 12.06 -15.48 -3.71
C LEU A 58 13.17 -15.40 -2.64
N VAL A 59 12.86 -14.86 -1.45
CA VAL A 59 13.83 -14.64 -0.37
C VAL A 59 13.64 -15.59 0.81
N ASP A 60 12.63 -16.46 0.78
CA ASP A 60 12.37 -17.48 1.80
C ASP A 60 12.09 -18.85 1.18
N ARG A 61 12.97 -19.30 0.28
CA ARG A 61 12.97 -20.66 -0.31
C ARG A 61 11.61 -21.10 -0.87
N GLY A 62 10.84 -20.18 -1.45
CA GLY A 62 9.52 -20.46 -2.00
C GLY A 62 8.38 -20.59 -0.97
N LYS A 63 8.62 -20.34 0.33
CA LYS A 63 7.52 -20.25 1.31
C LYS A 63 6.52 -19.15 0.93
N GLY A 64 5.29 -19.27 1.42
CA GLY A 64 4.24 -18.29 1.16
C GLY A 64 4.61 -16.89 1.65
N GLY A 65 4.65 -15.92 0.73
CA GLY A 65 4.95 -14.53 1.01
C GLY A 65 4.11 -13.56 0.18
N SER A 66 4.13 -12.31 0.59
CA SER A 66 3.55 -11.17 -0.11
C SER A 66 4.56 -10.04 -0.14
N LYS A 67 4.35 -9.07 -1.03
CA LYS A 67 5.06 -7.81 -1.03
C LYS A 67 4.08 -6.66 -0.86
N HIS A 68 4.41 -5.69 -0.02
CA HIS A 68 3.77 -4.38 -0.03
C HIS A 68 4.63 -3.43 -0.84
N HIS A 69 4.06 -2.84 -1.89
CA HIS A 69 4.67 -1.77 -2.67
C HIS A 69 4.05 -0.46 -2.22
N LEU A 70 4.87 0.55 -1.96
CA LEU A 70 4.47 1.83 -1.40
C LEU A 70 5.05 2.95 -2.26
N ILE A 71 4.24 3.96 -2.59
CA ILE A 71 4.69 5.22 -3.17
C ILE A 71 4.49 6.34 -2.15
N VAL A 72 5.51 7.17 -2.00
CA VAL A 72 5.51 8.33 -1.10
C VAL A 72 5.91 9.59 -1.86
N GLU A 73 5.45 10.75 -1.38
CA GLU A 73 5.94 12.05 -1.84
C GLU A 73 7.28 12.42 -1.17
N ALA A 74 7.81 13.63 -1.43
CA ALA A 74 9.17 14.01 -1.08
C ALA A 74 9.51 14.00 0.43
N HIS A 75 8.52 14.21 1.29
CA HIS A 75 8.65 14.13 2.76
C HIS A 75 8.36 12.73 3.32
N GLY A 76 8.01 11.76 2.47
CA GLY A 76 7.73 10.39 2.88
C GLY A 76 6.26 10.12 3.23
N ILE A 77 5.34 11.04 2.93
CA ILE A 77 3.90 10.85 3.14
C ILE A 77 3.38 9.80 2.15
N PRO A 78 2.74 8.71 2.64
CA PRO A 78 2.17 7.66 1.79
C PRO A 78 1.10 8.19 0.84
N LEU A 79 1.31 8.05 -0.48
CA LEU A 79 0.32 8.39 -1.49
C LEU A 79 -0.54 7.20 -1.89
N ALA A 80 0.03 5.99 -1.96
CA ALA A 80 -0.70 4.75 -2.18
C ALA A 80 0.14 3.51 -1.86
N ALA A 81 -0.52 2.38 -1.65
CA ALA A 81 0.13 1.09 -1.52
C ALA A 81 -0.66 -0.01 -2.25
N ILE A 82 0.05 -1.00 -2.80
CA ILE A 82 -0.54 -2.23 -3.35
C ILE A 82 0.15 -3.47 -2.77
N THR A 83 -0.56 -4.59 -2.77
CA THR A 83 -0.02 -5.88 -2.30
C THR A 83 0.03 -6.88 -3.44
N THR A 84 1.17 -7.56 -3.60
CA THR A 84 1.34 -8.65 -4.57
C THR A 84 1.80 -9.93 -3.88
N GLY A 85 1.80 -11.05 -4.60
CA GLY A 85 2.52 -12.25 -4.18
C GLY A 85 4.02 -11.98 -3.99
N GLY A 86 4.69 -12.79 -3.17
CA GLY A 86 6.12 -12.67 -2.86
C GLY A 86 7.03 -12.78 -4.10
N ASN A 87 6.56 -13.42 -5.16
CA ASN A 87 7.23 -13.53 -6.45
C ASN A 87 6.99 -12.35 -7.40
N GLY A 88 6.17 -11.36 -7.01
CA GLY A 88 5.94 -10.16 -7.82
C GLY A 88 7.23 -9.38 -8.04
N ASN A 89 7.56 -9.07 -9.30
CA ASN A 89 8.73 -8.24 -9.64
C ASN A 89 8.39 -6.77 -9.48
N ASP A 90 9.19 -6.02 -8.74
CA ASP A 90 8.96 -4.61 -8.43
C ASP A 90 8.93 -3.75 -9.69
N VAL A 91 9.72 -4.09 -10.73
CA VAL A 91 9.75 -3.35 -12.00
C VAL A 91 8.40 -3.29 -12.70
N THR A 92 7.54 -4.30 -12.48
CA THR A 92 6.21 -4.36 -13.08
C THR A 92 5.13 -3.68 -12.24
N GLN A 93 5.47 -3.24 -11.02
CA GLN A 93 4.49 -2.70 -10.07
C GLN A 93 4.45 -1.16 -10.04
N LEU A 94 5.40 -0.47 -10.69
CA LEU A 94 5.42 0.99 -10.72
C LEU A 94 4.13 1.59 -11.31
N ILE A 95 3.72 1.15 -12.49
CA ILE A 95 2.51 1.67 -13.15
C ILE A 95 1.24 1.32 -12.37
N PRO A 96 1.01 0.06 -11.95
CA PRO A 96 -0.11 -0.28 -11.07
C PRO A 96 -0.18 0.56 -9.80
N LEU A 97 0.98 0.84 -9.17
CA LEU A 97 1.06 1.61 -7.95
C LEU A 97 0.71 3.09 -8.16
N ILE A 98 1.13 3.70 -9.29
CA ILE A 98 0.74 5.07 -9.64
C ILE A 98 -0.77 5.15 -9.92
N GLN A 99 -1.33 4.15 -10.61
CA GLN A 99 -2.74 4.13 -10.98
C GLN A 99 -3.70 4.08 -9.79
N VAL A 100 -3.25 3.62 -8.62
CA VAL A 100 -4.05 3.57 -7.40
C VAL A 100 -3.86 4.79 -6.49
N VAL A 101 -3.02 5.76 -6.87
CA VAL A 101 -2.95 7.04 -6.16
C VAL A 101 -4.32 7.71 -6.28
N PRO A 102 -5.01 7.98 -5.16
CA PRO A 102 -6.33 8.56 -5.20
C PRO A 102 -6.25 10.02 -5.69
N PRO A 103 -7.33 10.58 -6.25
CA PRO A 103 -7.40 12.01 -6.49
C PRO A 103 -7.20 12.79 -5.17
N ILE A 104 -6.10 13.50 -5.06
CA ILE A 104 -5.80 14.33 -3.89
C ILE A 104 -6.48 15.68 -4.08
N ARG A 105 -7.59 15.87 -3.38
CA ARG A 105 -8.38 17.12 -3.36
C ARG A 105 -7.81 18.05 -2.28
N GLY A 106 -8.11 19.34 -2.34
CA GLY A 106 -7.61 20.33 -1.38
C GLY A 106 -6.99 21.53 -2.06
#